data_AF-A0A7V8E7N4-F1
#
_entry.id   AF-A0A7V8E7N4-F1
#
_cell.length_a   1.000
_cell.length_b   1.000
_cell.length_c   1.000
_cell.angle_alpha   90.00
_cell.angle_beta   90.00
_cell.angle_gamma   90.00
#
_symmetry.space_group_name_H-M   'P 1'
#
loop_
_entity.id
_entity.type
_entity.pdbx_description
1 polymer ?
#
loop_
_entity_poly.entity_id
_entity_poly.type
_entity_poly.pdbx_seq_one_letter_code
_entity_poly.pdbx_strand_id
1 'polypeptide(L)'
;MAKGIVLGLVFGALIGAAGVRLVDRNQGKRLEEIGAKVGEQDPRLKPGAEDVARLEKALAQERNEKEALQKKVGDLEAVAAAKSTAPAVAAKGSRWKEVGSAFYKLKDSMKGDEAGSSPESQQALMEFLGLLGKLAKEHGVNLDEIAACPDAMPAFLLSIMEAAGIRPDAAQQAAIDAAMAAGEGAWKDYLEKRGELTGYERRLELLGMQGKTLGELRGAFGSEGGQVADDMQLFDADLNFGGRHASFGGSALQVSESLKSSWAKDLRLDESQRPAMGLVVDEFMRDVQAAKDEFARRESSGLKVTERDRKTAALEAMIRAQKKLAETIRLSEEQAKALKDWGTEYSFNATDPGK
;
A
#
# COMPACT_ATOMS: atom_id res chain seq x y z
N MET A 1 -30.75 17.66 19.02
CA MET A 1 -29.56 16.79 19.10
C MET A 1 -29.39 16.08 17.75
N ALA A 2 -28.75 16.73 16.78
CA ALA A 2 -28.51 16.21 15.43
C ALA A 2 -27.41 17.06 14.76
N LYS A 3 -26.16 16.96 15.26
CA LYS A 3 -25.09 17.93 14.97
C LYS A 3 -23.73 17.30 14.59
N GLY A 4 -23.68 16.05 14.12
CA GLY A 4 -22.38 15.40 13.89
C GLY A 4 -22.34 14.11 13.07
N ILE A 5 -23.30 13.88 12.16
CA ILE A 5 -23.37 12.60 11.41
C ILE A 5 -22.89 12.72 9.95
N VAL A 6 -23.00 13.88 9.32
CA VAL A 6 -22.67 14.03 7.88
C VAL A 6 -21.16 14.23 7.64
N LEU A 7 -20.47 15.01 8.49
CA LEU A 7 -19.04 15.29 8.27
C LEU A 7 -18.12 14.09 8.55
N GLY A 8 -18.55 13.17 9.43
CA GLY A 8 -17.80 11.94 9.77
C GLY A 8 -17.64 10.95 8.61
N LEU A 9 -18.43 11.09 7.54
CA LEU A 9 -18.36 10.22 6.35
C LEU A 9 -17.48 10.79 5.22
N VAL A 10 -17.04 12.04 5.31
CA VAL A 10 -16.20 12.70 4.27
C VAL A 10 -14.80 13.04 4.80
N PHE A 11 -14.66 13.39 6.09
CA PHE A 11 -13.37 13.79 6.67
C PHE A 11 -12.54 12.66 7.30
N GLY A 12 -13.10 11.46 7.47
CA GLY A 12 -12.40 10.32 8.07
C GLY A 12 -11.32 9.66 7.20
N ALA A 13 -10.94 10.27 6.07
CA ALA A 13 -10.16 9.63 5.00
C ALA A 13 -8.84 10.33 4.63
N LEU A 14 -8.35 11.29 5.44
CA LEU A 14 -7.27 12.20 4.97
C LEU A 14 -6.19 12.65 5.98
N ILE A 15 -6.29 12.41 7.29
CA ILE A 15 -5.46 13.14 8.29
C ILE A 15 -5.04 12.28 9.50
N GLY A 16 -3.73 11.99 9.68
CA GLY A 16 -3.23 11.25 10.87
C GLY A 16 -1.73 10.89 10.94
N ALA A 17 -0.83 11.87 11.04
CA ALA A 17 0.64 11.74 11.03
C ALA A 17 1.28 10.81 12.10
N ALA A 18 2.47 10.18 11.83
CA ALA A 18 2.96 8.97 12.58
C ALA A 18 4.32 8.21 12.33
N GLY A 19 5.29 8.53 11.45
CA GLY A 19 6.43 7.57 11.14
C GLY A 19 7.76 7.70 11.94
N VAL A 20 8.62 6.62 12.01
CA VAL A 20 10.15 6.59 12.06
C VAL A 20 10.83 5.23 12.51
N ARG A 21 11.58 4.57 11.57
CA ARG A 21 12.89 3.79 11.64
C ARG A 21 13.08 2.53 12.56
N LEU A 22 14.03 1.56 12.36
CA LEU A 22 15.30 1.41 11.58
C LEU A 22 15.79 -0.10 11.49
N VAL A 23 16.76 -0.44 10.59
CA VAL A 23 17.63 -1.69 10.52
C VAL A 23 16.96 -2.93 9.83
N ASP A 24 17.60 -3.80 9.01
CA ASP A 24 18.99 -4.32 8.97
C ASP A 24 19.64 -4.61 7.57
N ARG A 25 20.97 -4.73 7.55
CA ARG A 25 21.90 -4.87 6.39
C ARG A 25 22.51 -6.27 6.19
N ASN A 26 21.96 -7.32 6.82
CA ASN A 26 22.74 -8.53 7.15
C ASN A 26 22.74 -9.71 6.15
N GLN A 27 22.21 -9.59 4.92
CA GLN A 27 22.20 -10.72 3.97
C GLN A 27 23.44 -10.85 3.06
N GLY A 28 24.25 -9.81 2.89
CA GLY A 28 25.43 -9.87 2.00
C GLY A 28 26.57 -10.78 2.46
N LYS A 29 26.74 -10.96 3.79
CA LYS A 29 27.91 -11.67 4.35
C LYS A 29 27.82 -13.20 4.34
N ARG A 30 26.63 -13.78 4.13
CA ARG A 30 26.44 -15.24 4.19
C ARG A 30 26.91 -16.02 2.96
N LEU A 31 27.18 -15.35 1.84
CA LEU A 31 27.67 -16.00 0.62
C LEU A 31 29.20 -16.10 0.57
N GLU A 32 29.93 -15.17 1.19
CA GLU A 32 31.40 -15.22 1.26
C GLU A 32 31.89 -16.37 2.16
N GLU A 33 31.19 -16.68 3.26
CA GLU A 33 31.51 -17.83 4.13
C GLU A 33 31.33 -19.21 3.47
N ILE A 34 30.50 -19.31 2.43
CA ILE A 34 30.28 -20.57 1.69
C ILE A 34 31.41 -20.79 0.68
N GLY A 35 31.87 -19.74 0.00
CA GLY A 35 33.01 -19.83 -0.93
C GLY A 35 34.32 -20.23 -0.24
N ALA A 36 34.56 -19.72 0.98
CA ALA A 36 35.80 -19.99 1.72
C ALA A 36 35.96 -21.47 2.16
N LYS A 37 34.87 -22.24 2.31
CA LYS A 37 34.92 -23.62 2.82
C LYS A 37 35.12 -24.70 1.77
N VAL A 38 35.12 -24.36 0.48
CA VAL A 38 35.34 -25.33 -0.62
C VAL A 38 36.83 -25.54 -0.91
N GLY A 39 37.70 -24.60 -0.48
CA GLY A 39 39.15 -24.66 -0.74
C GLY A 39 39.98 -25.60 0.15
N GLU A 40 39.39 -26.21 1.19
CA GLU A 40 40.14 -27.04 2.17
C GLU A 40 40.04 -28.56 1.94
N GLN A 41 39.37 -29.03 0.88
CA GLN A 41 39.28 -30.46 0.57
C GLN A 41 39.83 -30.80 -0.83
N ASP A 42 40.91 -31.59 -0.80
CA ASP A 42 41.69 -32.19 -1.90
C ASP A 42 42.85 -31.35 -2.53
N PRO A 43 44.10 -31.56 -2.08
CA PRO A 43 45.29 -30.91 -2.65
C PRO A 43 45.79 -31.54 -3.98
N ARG A 44 45.07 -32.47 -4.62
CA ARG A 44 45.49 -33.15 -5.87
C ARG A 44 44.96 -32.54 -7.16
N LEU A 45 44.04 -31.57 -7.10
CA LEU A 45 43.54 -30.84 -8.26
C LEU A 45 44.29 -29.51 -8.44
N LYS A 46 45.54 -29.59 -8.93
CA LYS A 46 46.20 -28.41 -9.53
C LYS A 46 45.82 -28.36 -11.01
N PRO A 47 44.96 -27.42 -11.46
CA PRO A 47 44.73 -27.23 -12.90
C PRO A 47 46.06 -26.87 -13.60
N GLY A 48 46.25 -27.36 -14.83
CA GLY A 48 47.44 -27.03 -15.59
C GLY A 48 47.50 -25.54 -15.89
N ALA A 49 48.71 -24.99 -16.12
CA ALA A 49 48.86 -23.57 -16.48
C ALA A 49 48.06 -23.22 -17.76
N GLU A 50 47.89 -24.19 -18.66
CA GLU A 50 47.05 -24.06 -19.87
C GLU A 50 45.55 -24.05 -19.55
N ASP A 51 45.09 -24.82 -18.54
CA ASP A 51 43.69 -24.81 -18.10
C ASP A 51 43.33 -23.49 -17.41
N VAL A 52 44.23 -22.97 -16.58
CA VAL A 52 44.06 -21.65 -15.92
C VAL A 52 43.98 -20.54 -16.97
N ALA A 53 44.91 -20.50 -17.92
CA ALA A 53 44.89 -19.50 -19.00
C ALA A 53 43.63 -19.62 -19.89
N ARG A 54 43.12 -20.84 -20.10
CA ARG A 54 41.87 -21.08 -20.84
C ARG A 54 40.63 -20.62 -20.06
N LEU A 55 40.59 -20.83 -18.75
CA LEU A 55 39.52 -20.36 -17.87
C LEU A 55 39.52 -18.84 -17.72
N GLU A 56 40.68 -18.20 -17.55
CA GLU A 56 40.80 -16.73 -17.51
C GLU A 56 40.30 -16.08 -18.80
N LYS A 57 40.64 -16.67 -19.96
CA LYS A 57 40.15 -16.21 -21.26
C LYS A 57 38.63 -16.38 -21.42
N ALA A 58 38.07 -17.50 -20.95
CA ALA A 58 36.63 -17.72 -20.94
C ALA A 58 35.91 -16.72 -20.02
N LEU A 59 36.43 -16.50 -18.81
CA LEU A 59 35.88 -15.55 -17.84
C LEU A 59 35.92 -14.10 -18.35
N ALA A 60 36.99 -13.71 -19.06
CA ALA A 60 37.08 -12.41 -19.72
C ALA A 60 36.06 -12.28 -20.86
N GLN A 61 35.81 -13.35 -21.61
CA GLN A 61 34.79 -13.35 -22.66
C GLN A 61 33.37 -13.25 -22.07
N GLU A 62 33.03 -14.02 -21.03
CA GLU A 62 31.73 -13.90 -20.36
C GLU A 62 31.52 -12.51 -19.73
N ARG A 63 32.57 -11.89 -19.18
CA ARG A 63 32.48 -10.49 -18.69
C ARG A 63 32.16 -9.52 -19.83
N ASN A 64 32.87 -9.60 -20.95
CA ASN A 64 32.61 -8.75 -22.11
C ASN A 64 31.21 -8.98 -22.71
N GLU A 65 30.74 -10.23 -22.77
CA GLU A 65 29.38 -10.56 -23.22
C GLU A 65 28.31 -10.07 -22.23
N LYS A 66 28.56 -10.17 -20.92
CA LYS A 66 27.68 -9.63 -19.87
C LYS A 66 27.61 -8.10 -19.91
N GLU A 67 28.72 -7.41 -20.11
CA GLU A 67 28.76 -5.95 -20.28
C GLU A 67 28.04 -5.52 -21.57
N ALA A 68 28.23 -6.25 -22.67
CA ALA A 68 27.51 -6.01 -23.93
C ALA A 68 26.00 -6.26 -23.80
N LEU A 69 25.58 -7.27 -23.02
CA LEU A 69 24.19 -7.53 -22.70
C LEU A 69 23.60 -6.47 -21.77
N GLN A 70 24.29 -6.06 -20.70
CA GLN A 70 23.87 -4.96 -19.84
C GLN A 70 23.71 -3.65 -20.62
N LYS A 71 24.64 -3.35 -21.54
CA LYS A 71 24.51 -2.20 -22.42
C LYS A 71 23.31 -2.32 -23.36
N LYS A 72 23.08 -3.47 -23.99
CA LYS A 72 21.89 -3.71 -24.82
C LYS A 72 20.58 -3.60 -24.03
N VAL A 73 20.55 -4.06 -22.78
CA VAL A 73 19.39 -3.89 -21.89
C VAL A 73 19.16 -2.42 -21.61
N GLY A 74 20.19 -1.66 -21.20
CA GLY A 74 20.06 -0.20 -21.00
C GLY A 74 19.67 0.58 -22.26
N ASP A 75 20.19 0.20 -23.43
CA ASP A 75 19.81 0.80 -24.72
C ASP A 75 18.35 0.47 -25.08
N LEU A 76 17.87 -0.75 -24.78
CA LEU A 76 16.48 -1.16 -25.00
C LEU A 76 15.51 -0.51 -23.99
N GLU A 77 15.90 -0.38 -22.73
CA GLU A 77 15.16 0.35 -21.69
C GLU A 77 15.05 1.84 -22.05
N ALA A 78 16.13 2.46 -22.51
CA ALA A 78 16.13 3.83 -23.01
C ALA A 78 15.23 4.01 -24.25
N VAL A 79 15.24 3.05 -25.19
CA VAL A 79 14.35 3.09 -26.37
C VAL A 79 12.88 2.84 -26.00
N ALA A 80 12.59 1.98 -25.03
CA ALA A 80 11.24 1.74 -24.51
C ALA A 80 10.69 2.96 -23.73
N ALA A 81 11.54 3.60 -22.92
CA ALA A 81 11.23 4.86 -22.26
C ALA A 81 10.99 5.97 -23.28
N ALA A 82 11.87 6.15 -24.26
CA ALA A 82 11.77 7.22 -25.26
C ALA A 82 10.57 7.07 -26.23
N LYS A 83 10.18 5.83 -26.60
CA LYS A 83 9.06 5.60 -27.53
C LYS A 83 7.68 5.60 -26.90
N SER A 84 7.54 5.35 -25.59
CA SER A 84 6.21 5.28 -24.95
C SER A 84 5.82 6.54 -24.16
N THR A 85 6.78 7.36 -23.73
CA THR A 85 6.50 8.44 -22.75
C THR A 85 5.95 9.73 -23.36
N ALA A 86 6.61 10.38 -24.33
CA ALA A 86 6.32 11.79 -24.62
C ALA A 86 4.83 12.13 -24.95
N PRO A 87 4.10 11.40 -25.81
CA PRO A 87 2.68 11.71 -26.07
C PRO A 87 1.76 11.18 -24.98
N ALA A 88 2.06 10.02 -24.41
CA ALA A 88 1.22 9.38 -23.39
C ALA A 88 1.29 10.10 -22.05
N VAL A 89 2.49 10.49 -21.61
CA VAL A 89 2.72 11.29 -20.39
C VAL A 89 2.15 12.70 -20.55
N ALA A 90 2.20 13.31 -21.75
CA ALA A 90 1.54 14.59 -21.99
C ALA A 90 -0.01 14.48 -21.93
N ALA A 91 -0.59 13.45 -22.56
CA ALA A 91 -2.04 13.20 -22.50
C ALA A 91 -2.50 12.87 -21.06
N LYS A 92 -1.80 11.97 -20.37
CA LYS A 92 -1.97 11.67 -18.93
C LYS A 92 -1.86 12.94 -18.09
N GLY A 93 -0.79 13.71 -18.23
CA GLY A 93 -0.57 14.97 -17.50
C GLY A 93 -1.69 15.99 -17.68
N SER A 94 -2.30 16.08 -18.88
CA SER A 94 -3.47 16.94 -19.11
C SER A 94 -4.69 16.49 -18.29
N ARG A 95 -4.89 15.18 -18.15
CA ARG A 95 -5.99 14.56 -17.41
C ARG A 95 -5.82 14.67 -15.89
N TRP A 96 -4.59 14.65 -15.41
CA TRP A 96 -4.29 14.81 -13.99
C TRP A 96 -4.50 16.24 -13.51
N LYS A 97 -4.21 17.22 -14.38
CA LYS A 97 -4.55 18.63 -14.12
C LYS A 97 -6.06 18.85 -14.02
N GLU A 98 -6.88 18.07 -14.73
CA GLU A 98 -8.34 18.07 -14.58
C GLU A 98 -8.75 17.56 -13.18
N VAL A 99 -8.24 16.40 -12.75
CA VAL A 99 -8.52 15.81 -11.41
C VAL A 99 -8.04 16.72 -10.28
N GLY A 100 -6.79 17.21 -10.37
CA GLY A 100 -6.21 18.12 -9.38
C GLY A 100 -6.95 19.46 -9.31
N SER A 101 -7.35 20.03 -10.45
CA SER A 101 -8.16 21.25 -10.49
C SER A 101 -9.54 21.04 -9.85
N ALA A 102 -10.21 19.93 -10.16
CA ALA A 102 -11.49 19.58 -9.54
C ALA A 102 -11.38 19.42 -8.01
N PHE A 103 -10.28 18.81 -7.51
CA PHE A 103 -10.01 18.77 -6.08
C PHE A 103 -9.79 20.16 -5.48
N TYR A 104 -9.06 21.07 -6.15
CA TYR A 104 -8.90 22.44 -5.64
C TYR A 104 -10.22 23.18 -5.53
N LYS A 105 -11.08 23.08 -6.55
CA LYS A 105 -12.44 23.64 -6.49
C LYS A 105 -13.19 23.12 -5.27
N LEU A 106 -13.12 21.81 -5.00
CA LEU A 106 -13.75 21.17 -3.84
C LEU A 106 -13.13 21.63 -2.52
N LYS A 107 -11.80 21.68 -2.42
CA LYS A 107 -11.09 22.18 -1.22
C LYS A 107 -11.45 23.64 -0.93
N ASP A 108 -11.53 24.47 -1.96
CA ASP A 108 -11.83 25.89 -1.83
C ASP A 108 -13.33 26.16 -1.57
N SER A 109 -14.25 25.38 -2.16
CA SER A 109 -15.69 25.49 -1.84
C SER A 109 -16.00 25.06 -0.40
N MET A 110 -15.26 24.07 0.14
CA MET A 110 -15.38 23.65 1.54
C MET A 110 -14.81 24.65 2.55
N LYS A 111 -14.07 25.69 2.14
CA LYS A 111 -13.56 26.73 3.06
C LYS A 111 -14.70 27.56 3.63
N GLY A 112 -15.10 27.25 4.86
CA GLY A 112 -16.22 27.91 5.56
C GLY A 112 -17.57 27.19 5.40
N ASP A 113 -17.62 26.11 4.61
CA ASP A 113 -18.75 25.18 4.53
C ASP A 113 -18.40 23.90 5.27
N GLU A 114 -18.38 23.97 6.61
CA GLU A 114 -18.02 22.87 7.52
C GLU A 114 -18.93 21.63 7.39
N ALA A 115 -20.00 21.68 6.59
CA ALA A 115 -20.88 20.54 6.34
C ALA A 115 -20.74 19.98 4.90
N GLY A 116 -19.97 20.61 4.02
CA GLY A 116 -19.95 20.31 2.58
C GLY A 116 -21.33 20.41 1.94
N SER A 117 -22.20 21.26 2.50
CA SER A 117 -23.65 21.27 2.25
C SER A 117 -24.10 22.36 1.28
N SER A 118 -23.22 23.30 0.94
CA SER A 118 -23.48 24.28 -0.11
C SER A 118 -23.68 23.61 -1.48
N PRO A 119 -24.53 24.16 -2.36
CA PRO A 119 -24.63 23.71 -3.75
C PRO A 119 -23.27 23.68 -4.46
N GLU A 120 -22.40 24.66 -4.16
CA GLU A 120 -21.04 24.78 -4.70
C GLU A 120 -20.15 23.61 -4.28
N SER A 121 -20.12 23.25 -2.99
CA SER A 121 -19.37 22.08 -2.49
C SER A 121 -19.93 20.76 -3.04
N GLN A 122 -21.25 20.62 -3.13
CA GLN A 122 -21.86 19.43 -3.71
C GLN A 122 -21.54 19.31 -5.21
N GLN A 123 -21.57 20.41 -5.95
CA GLN A 123 -21.20 20.41 -7.37
C GLN A 123 -19.73 20.09 -7.58
N ALA A 124 -18.81 20.69 -6.81
CA ALA A 124 -17.39 20.40 -6.89
C ALA A 124 -17.05 18.94 -6.50
N LEU A 125 -17.76 18.39 -5.50
CA LEU A 125 -17.64 16.99 -5.11
C LEU A 125 -18.11 16.06 -6.23
N MET A 126 -19.23 16.36 -6.88
CA MET A 126 -19.74 15.57 -8.00
C MET A 126 -18.85 15.67 -9.25
N GLU A 127 -18.22 16.83 -9.50
CA GLU A 127 -17.21 16.99 -10.56
C GLU A 127 -16.00 16.08 -10.29
N PHE A 128 -15.44 16.15 -9.08
CA PHE A 128 -14.28 15.35 -8.66
C PHE A 128 -14.57 13.84 -8.68
N LEU A 129 -15.66 13.39 -8.05
CA LEU A 129 -16.08 11.98 -8.06
C LEU A 129 -16.42 11.48 -9.47
N GLY A 130 -16.96 12.35 -10.33
CA GLY A 130 -17.22 12.04 -11.74
C GLY A 130 -15.94 11.78 -12.55
N LEU A 131 -14.84 12.49 -12.24
CA LEU A 131 -13.54 12.23 -12.85
C LEU A 131 -12.91 10.94 -12.33
N LEU A 132 -12.90 10.73 -11.01
CA LEU A 132 -12.43 9.46 -10.42
C LEU A 132 -13.22 8.25 -10.94
N GLY A 133 -14.53 8.37 -11.12
CA GLY A 133 -15.38 7.31 -11.66
C GLY A 133 -15.08 6.95 -13.12
N LYS A 134 -14.71 7.94 -13.94
CA LYS A 134 -14.21 7.70 -15.32
C LYS A 134 -12.91 6.90 -15.29
N LEU A 135 -11.96 7.29 -14.44
CA LEU A 135 -10.66 6.61 -14.31
C LEU A 135 -10.82 5.19 -13.76
N ALA A 136 -11.62 5.01 -12.71
CA ALA A 136 -11.93 3.68 -12.16
C ALA A 136 -12.46 2.73 -13.24
N LYS A 137 -13.40 3.22 -14.08
CA LYS A 137 -13.95 2.47 -15.21
C LYS A 137 -12.90 2.11 -16.27
N GLU A 138 -11.96 3.00 -16.58
CA GLU A 138 -10.92 2.75 -17.58
C GLU A 138 -9.87 1.73 -17.11
N HIS A 139 -9.53 1.73 -15.82
CA HIS A 139 -8.62 0.74 -15.24
C HIS A 139 -9.33 -0.56 -14.80
N GLY A 140 -10.66 -0.66 -14.92
CA GLY A 140 -11.42 -1.85 -14.50
C GLY A 140 -11.48 -2.07 -12.98
N VAL A 141 -11.32 -0.99 -12.21
CA VAL A 141 -11.27 -0.97 -10.74
C VAL A 141 -12.46 -0.21 -10.14
N ASN A 142 -12.62 -0.26 -8.83
CA ASN A 142 -13.61 0.56 -8.12
C ASN A 142 -13.04 1.96 -7.74
N LEU A 143 -13.89 2.83 -7.16
CA LEU A 143 -13.51 4.19 -6.75
C LEU A 143 -12.48 4.22 -5.60
N ASP A 144 -12.39 3.14 -4.84
CA ASP A 144 -11.47 3.03 -3.71
C ASP A 144 -10.06 2.62 -4.20
N GLU A 145 -10.00 1.61 -5.05
CA GLU A 145 -8.80 1.10 -5.71
C GLU A 145 -8.15 2.19 -6.59
N ILE A 146 -8.93 2.99 -7.33
CA ILE A 146 -8.37 4.05 -8.19
C ILE A 146 -7.68 5.15 -7.37
N ALA A 147 -8.03 5.35 -6.10
CA ALA A 147 -7.39 6.37 -5.27
C ALA A 147 -5.91 6.05 -4.95
N ALA A 148 -5.51 4.77 -4.99
CA ALA A 148 -4.09 4.37 -4.90
C ALA A 148 -3.38 4.33 -6.27
N CYS A 149 -4.10 4.61 -7.37
CA CYS A 149 -3.52 4.59 -8.70
C CYS A 149 -2.46 5.70 -8.85
N PRO A 150 -1.28 5.42 -9.45
CA PRO A 150 -0.25 6.43 -9.74
C PRO A 150 -0.77 7.57 -10.63
N ASP A 151 -1.71 7.26 -11.51
CA ASP A 151 -2.40 8.21 -12.37
C ASP A 151 -3.32 9.17 -11.57
N ALA A 152 -3.73 8.80 -10.35
CA ALA A 152 -4.58 9.64 -9.49
C ALA A 152 -3.78 10.40 -8.42
N MET A 153 -3.20 9.70 -7.44
CA MET A 153 -2.73 10.31 -6.18
C MET A 153 -1.39 11.08 -6.33
N PRO A 154 -0.33 10.51 -6.93
CA PRO A 154 0.89 11.25 -7.29
C PRO A 154 0.66 12.49 -8.16
N ALA A 155 -0.24 12.41 -9.13
CA ALA A 155 -0.46 13.51 -10.06
C ALA A 155 -1.36 14.62 -9.48
N PHE A 156 -2.21 14.24 -8.53
CA PHE A 156 -2.89 15.15 -7.60
C PHE A 156 -1.89 15.90 -6.71
N LEU A 157 -0.88 15.23 -6.13
CA LEU A 157 0.21 15.91 -5.39
C LEU A 157 0.95 16.93 -6.26
N LEU A 158 1.27 16.58 -7.50
CA LEU A 158 1.94 17.48 -8.44
C LEU A 158 1.10 18.72 -8.74
N SER A 159 -0.20 18.53 -8.97
CA SER A 159 -1.16 19.63 -9.16
C SER A 159 -1.24 20.54 -7.93
N ILE A 160 -1.07 19.98 -6.74
CA ILE A 160 -1.04 20.71 -5.47
C ILE A 160 0.24 21.53 -5.30
N MET A 161 1.40 20.98 -5.66
CA MET A 161 2.65 21.74 -5.66
C MET A 161 2.63 22.87 -6.71
N GLU A 162 2.17 22.59 -7.94
CA GLU A 162 2.01 23.61 -8.99
C GLU A 162 1.09 24.76 -8.53
N ALA A 163 -0.05 24.45 -7.91
CA ALA A 163 -1.01 25.44 -7.40
C ALA A 163 -0.49 26.23 -6.18
N ALA A 164 0.41 25.64 -5.38
CA ALA A 164 1.13 26.33 -4.32
C ALA A 164 2.27 27.24 -4.85
N GLY A 165 2.51 27.27 -6.16
CA GLY A 165 3.61 28.01 -6.78
C GLY A 165 4.96 27.30 -6.70
N ILE A 166 5.00 26.08 -6.13
CA ILE A 166 6.20 25.26 -6.02
C ILE A 166 6.47 24.63 -7.39
N ARG A 167 7.58 25.02 -8.00
CA ARG A 167 8.08 24.44 -9.24
C ARG A 167 9.29 23.57 -8.94
N PRO A 168 9.27 22.26 -9.23
CA PRO A 168 10.46 21.44 -9.08
C PRO A 168 11.56 21.93 -10.03
N ASP A 169 12.81 21.88 -9.56
CA ASP A 169 13.97 21.99 -10.44
C ASP A 169 14.12 20.74 -11.34
N ALA A 170 15.10 20.74 -12.24
CA ALA A 170 15.30 19.62 -13.17
C ALA A 170 15.64 18.27 -12.49
N ALA A 171 16.30 18.28 -11.33
CA ALA A 171 16.63 17.08 -10.58
C ALA A 171 15.42 16.58 -9.77
N GLN A 172 14.66 17.51 -9.18
CA GLN A 172 13.39 17.20 -8.52
C GLN A 172 12.37 16.64 -9.52
N GLN A 173 12.26 17.22 -10.72
CA GLN A 173 11.38 16.71 -11.78
C GLN A 173 11.79 15.30 -12.22
N ALA A 174 13.09 15.03 -12.40
CA ALA A 174 13.56 13.69 -12.72
C ALA A 174 13.25 12.66 -11.61
N ALA A 175 13.35 13.07 -10.33
CA ALA A 175 12.99 12.22 -9.19
C ALA A 175 11.47 11.98 -9.07
N ILE A 176 10.65 13.00 -9.39
CA ILE A 176 9.20 12.88 -9.54
C ILE A 176 8.87 11.88 -10.65
N ASP A 177 9.41 12.05 -11.85
CA ASP A 177 9.14 11.21 -13.02
C ASP A 177 9.54 9.74 -12.75
N ALA A 178 10.64 9.52 -12.02
CA ALA A 178 11.05 8.19 -11.57
C ALA A 178 10.07 7.55 -10.57
N ALA A 179 9.57 8.32 -9.59
CA ALA A 179 8.56 7.86 -8.63
C ALA A 179 7.22 7.55 -9.33
N MET A 180 6.81 8.38 -10.30
CA MET A 180 5.64 8.12 -11.16
C MET A 180 5.79 6.80 -11.91
N ALA A 181 6.93 6.58 -12.56
CA ALA A 181 7.19 5.36 -13.33
C ALA A 181 7.28 4.10 -12.44
N ALA A 182 7.88 4.21 -11.25
CA ALA A 182 7.92 3.13 -10.27
C ALA A 182 6.52 2.77 -9.75
N GLY A 183 5.68 3.79 -9.51
CA GLY A 183 4.26 3.61 -9.22
C GLY A 183 3.52 2.91 -10.36
N GLU A 184 3.69 3.36 -11.61
CA GLU A 184 3.06 2.73 -12.78
C GLU A 184 3.40 1.25 -12.92
N GLY A 185 4.64 0.85 -12.63
CA GLY A 185 5.06 -0.55 -12.60
C GLY A 185 4.28 -1.33 -11.55
N ALA A 186 4.33 -0.88 -10.29
CA ALA A 186 3.62 -1.53 -9.18
C ALA A 186 2.09 -1.61 -9.41
N TRP A 187 1.50 -0.62 -10.09
CA TRP A 187 0.08 -0.64 -10.46
C TRP A 187 -0.25 -1.69 -11.52
N LYS A 188 0.61 -1.86 -12.54
CA LYS A 188 0.45 -2.94 -13.54
C LYS A 188 0.59 -4.31 -12.87
N ASP A 189 1.62 -4.52 -12.08
CA ASP A 189 1.85 -5.76 -11.30
C ASP A 189 0.63 -6.07 -10.40
N TYR A 190 0.07 -5.06 -9.73
CA TYR A 190 -1.15 -5.19 -8.95
C TYR A 190 -2.35 -5.60 -9.81
N LEU A 191 -2.61 -4.92 -10.94
CA LEU A 191 -3.75 -5.23 -11.81
C LEU A 191 -3.70 -6.67 -12.36
N GLU A 192 -2.50 -7.17 -12.68
CA GLU A 192 -2.30 -8.55 -13.16
C GLU A 192 -2.67 -9.58 -12.08
N LYS A 193 -2.16 -9.43 -10.84
CA LYS A 193 -2.47 -10.36 -9.74
C LYS A 193 -3.80 -10.11 -9.03
N ARG A 194 -4.46 -8.97 -9.26
CA ARG A 194 -5.68 -8.52 -8.54
C ARG A 194 -6.78 -9.57 -8.45
N GLY A 195 -6.96 -10.38 -9.50
CA GLY A 195 -7.97 -11.43 -9.55
C GLY A 195 -7.68 -12.64 -8.64
N GLU A 196 -6.44 -12.83 -8.23
CA GLU A 196 -6.00 -13.92 -7.37
C GLU A 196 -6.15 -13.57 -5.89
N LEU A 197 -5.80 -12.33 -5.53
CA LEU A 197 -5.81 -11.77 -4.18
C LEU A 197 -7.21 -11.74 -3.52
N THR A 198 -7.24 -11.84 -2.19
CA THR A 198 -8.45 -11.60 -1.40
C THR A 198 -8.77 -10.10 -1.25
N GLY A 199 -9.93 -9.76 -0.66
CA GLY A 199 -10.28 -8.39 -0.30
C GLY A 199 -9.21 -7.68 0.55
N TYR A 200 -8.75 -8.29 1.64
CA TYR A 200 -7.73 -7.72 2.51
C TYR A 200 -6.34 -7.66 1.85
N GLU A 201 -5.96 -8.68 1.08
CA GLU A 201 -4.68 -8.67 0.36
C GLU A 201 -4.62 -7.55 -0.68
N ARG A 202 -5.72 -7.30 -1.41
CA ARG A 202 -5.81 -6.14 -2.31
C ARG A 202 -5.61 -4.83 -1.56
N ARG A 203 -6.24 -4.64 -0.39
CA ARG A 203 -6.04 -3.42 0.42
C ARG A 203 -4.60 -3.27 0.89
N LEU A 204 -3.95 -4.35 1.34
CA LEU A 204 -2.57 -4.32 1.81
C LEU A 204 -1.60 -3.92 0.69
N GLU A 205 -1.80 -4.47 -0.51
CA GLU A 205 -1.02 -4.12 -1.72
C GLU A 205 -1.21 -2.65 -2.12
N LEU A 206 -2.45 -2.15 -2.13
CA LEU A 206 -2.75 -0.75 -2.44
C LEU A 206 -2.17 0.21 -1.39
N LEU A 207 -2.30 -0.11 -0.11
CA LEU A 207 -1.73 0.66 1.00
C LEU A 207 -0.19 0.70 0.94
N GLY A 208 0.44 -0.43 0.59
CA GLY A 208 1.88 -0.53 0.38
C GLY A 208 2.37 0.28 -0.83
N MET A 209 1.67 0.17 -1.96
CA MET A 209 1.97 0.94 -3.19
C MET A 209 1.81 2.45 -2.97
N GLN A 210 0.70 2.86 -2.34
CA GLN A 210 0.45 4.24 -1.96
C GLN A 210 1.57 4.73 -1.03
N GLY A 211 1.87 3.99 0.05
CA GLY A 211 2.92 4.34 1.01
C GLY A 211 4.32 4.47 0.38
N LYS A 212 4.68 3.59 -0.56
CA LYS A 212 5.95 3.64 -1.30
C LYS A 212 6.01 4.89 -2.18
N THR A 213 5.03 5.07 -3.07
CA THR A 213 5.03 6.15 -4.07
C THR A 213 4.95 7.53 -3.39
N LEU A 214 4.13 7.65 -2.34
CA LEU A 214 4.07 8.85 -1.50
C LEU A 214 5.41 9.14 -0.81
N GLY A 215 6.10 8.11 -0.30
CA GLY A 215 7.42 8.25 0.32
C GLY A 215 8.51 8.71 -0.66
N GLU A 216 8.49 8.18 -1.88
CA GLU A 216 9.42 8.57 -2.96
C GLU A 216 9.18 10.02 -3.40
N LEU A 217 7.92 10.41 -3.62
CA LEU A 217 7.54 11.78 -3.99
C LEU A 217 7.90 12.81 -2.90
N ARG A 218 7.70 12.46 -1.61
CA ARG A 218 8.12 13.32 -0.49
C ARG A 218 9.62 13.61 -0.51
N GLY A 219 10.44 12.63 -0.89
CA GLY A 219 11.87 12.83 -1.11
C GLY A 219 12.16 13.74 -2.31
N ALA A 220 11.42 13.58 -3.41
CA ALA A 220 11.63 14.34 -4.65
C ALA A 220 11.26 15.82 -4.53
N PHE A 221 10.22 16.19 -3.77
CA PHE A 221 9.78 17.57 -3.59
C PHE A 221 10.69 18.44 -2.67
N GLY A 222 11.73 17.86 -2.07
CA GLY A 222 12.61 18.56 -1.14
C GLY A 222 11.89 19.01 0.14
N SER A 223 12.53 19.87 0.94
CA SER A 223 11.99 20.29 2.23
C SER A 223 10.75 21.18 2.14
N GLU A 224 10.67 22.05 1.13
CA GLU A 224 9.58 23.02 1.00
C GLU A 224 8.28 22.36 0.47
N GLY A 225 8.36 21.61 -0.64
CA GLY A 225 7.22 20.85 -1.14
C GLY A 225 6.87 19.68 -0.21
N GLY A 226 7.86 19.09 0.47
CA GLY A 226 7.64 18.16 1.58
C GLY A 226 6.77 18.78 2.69
N GLN A 227 7.10 20.00 3.15
CA GLN A 227 6.32 20.71 4.15
C GLN A 227 4.90 21.03 3.69
N VAL A 228 4.70 21.54 2.46
CA VAL A 228 3.35 21.85 1.96
C VAL A 228 2.48 20.58 1.83
N ALA A 229 3.07 19.47 1.42
CA ALA A 229 2.36 18.19 1.34
C ALA A 229 2.14 17.53 2.72
N ASP A 230 3.02 17.78 3.70
CA ASP A 230 2.81 17.42 5.11
C ASP A 230 1.72 18.29 5.77
N ASP A 231 1.69 19.60 5.51
CA ASP A 231 0.68 20.56 6.02
C ASP A 231 -0.72 20.25 5.44
N MET A 232 -0.76 19.77 4.21
CA MET A 232 -1.98 19.24 3.58
C MET A 232 -2.22 17.75 3.86
N GLN A 233 -1.37 17.12 4.67
CA GLN A 233 -1.49 15.74 5.20
C GLN A 233 -1.60 14.65 4.12
N LEU A 234 -1.10 14.94 2.93
CA LEU A 234 -1.26 14.15 1.71
C LEU A 234 -0.47 12.84 1.76
N PHE A 235 0.65 12.81 2.48
CA PHE A 235 1.47 11.61 2.66
C PHE A 235 0.96 10.65 3.75
N ASP A 236 0.14 11.17 4.67
CA ASP A 236 -0.54 10.44 5.74
C ASP A 236 -2.03 10.20 5.40
N ALA A 237 -2.46 10.52 4.18
CA ALA A 237 -3.83 10.35 3.69
C ALA A 237 -4.24 8.87 3.68
N ASP A 238 -5.16 8.54 4.57
CA ASP A 238 -5.66 7.18 4.77
C ASP A 238 -6.84 6.89 3.82
N LEU A 239 -6.52 6.29 2.68
CA LEU A 239 -7.53 5.83 1.74
C LEU A 239 -8.28 4.64 2.34
N ASN A 240 -9.49 4.91 2.85
CA ASN A 240 -10.36 3.88 3.38
C ASN A 240 -10.93 3.02 2.24
N PHE A 241 -10.23 1.94 1.90
CA PHE A 241 -10.45 1.17 0.68
C PHE A 241 -11.75 0.33 0.65
N GLY A 242 -12.92 0.97 0.58
CA GLY A 242 -14.19 0.32 0.27
C GLY A 242 -14.52 -0.87 1.18
N GLY A 243 -14.68 -0.62 2.49
CA GLY A 243 -14.90 -1.66 3.50
C GLY A 243 -16.09 -1.41 4.40
N ARG A 244 -16.76 -2.49 4.82
CA ARG A 244 -17.65 -2.42 5.99
C ARG A 244 -16.76 -2.35 7.22
N HIS A 245 -16.96 -1.37 8.09
CA HIS A 245 -16.30 -1.34 9.39
C HIS A 245 -17.24 -1.90 10.46
N ALA A 246 -16.74 -2.76 11.32
CA ALA A 246 -17.43 -3.26 12.50
C ALA A 246 -16.56 -3.01 13.73
N SER A 247 -17.15 -2.44 14.78
CA SER A 247 -16.46 -2.16 16.03
C SER A 247 -17.14 -2.89 17.19
N PHE A 248 -16.33 -3.56 18.03
CA PHE A 248 -16.81 -4.30 19.20
C PHE A 248 -16.17 -3.78 20.49
N GLY A 249 -16.97 -3.66 21.55
CA GLY A 249 -16.51 -3.24 22.88
C GLY A 249 -17.10 -4.11 23.97
N GLY A 250 -16.38 -4.23 25.09
CA GLY A 250 -16.77 -5.06 26.24
C GLY A 250 -15.60 -5.90 26.74
N SER A 251 -15.88 -6.96 27.49
CA SER A 251 -14.86 -7.92 27.90
C SER A 251 -14.33 -8.71 26.71
N ALA A 252 -13.13 -9.31 26.85
CA ALA A 252 -12.55 -10.16 25.82
C ALA A 252 -13.50 -11.29 25.37
N LEU A 253 -14.27 -11.87 26.30
CA LEU A 253 -15.29 -12.89 25.99
C LEU A 253 -16.44 -12.32 25.15
N GLN A 254 -16.96 -11.13 25.51
CA GLN A 254 -18.02 -10.47 24.73
C GLN A 254 -17.57 -10.11 23.31
N VAL A 255 -16.31 -9.67 23.16
CA VAL A 255 -15.69 -9.39 21.86
C VAL A 255 -15.52 -10.67 21.04
N SER A 256 -15.03 -11.77 21.63
CA SER A 256 -14.90 -13.07 20.96
C SER A 256 -16.26 -13.61 20.48
N GLU A 257 -17.31 -13.57 21.32
CA GLU A 257 -18.66 -13.96 20.89
C GLU A 257 -19.22 -13.06 19.77
N SER A 258 -18.98 -11.75 19.84
CA SER A 258 -19.44 -10.80 18.82
C SER A 258 -18.73 -11.01 17.48
N LEU A 259 -17.40 -11.27 17.50
CA LEU A 259 -16.62 -11.64 16.32
C LEU A 259 -17.12 -12.95 15.72
N LYS A 260 -17.24 -14.02 16.51
CA LYS A 260 -17.77 -15.32 16.06
C LYS A 260 -19.14 -15.18 15.40
N SER A 261 -20.06 -14.46 16.04
CA SER A 261 -21.41 -14.20 15.50
C SER A 261 -21.37 -13.39 14.19
N SER A 262 -20.58 -12.32 14.13
CA SER A 262 -20.45 -11.49 12.94
C SER A 262 -19.81 -12.23 11.77
N TRP A 263 -18.75 -12.99 12.03
CA TRP A 263 -18.01 -13.74 11.01
C TRP A 263 -18.86 -14.90 10.48
N ALA A 264 -19.55 -15.63 11.37
CA ALA A 264 -20.49 -16.69 10.97
C ALA A 264 -21.64 -16.14 10.11
N LYS A 265 -22.13 -14.94 10.40
CA LYS A 265 -23.15 -14.26 9.59
C LYS A 265 -22.61 -13.82 8.22
N ASP A 266 -21.46 -13.16 8.18
CA ASP A 266 -20.84 -12.67 6.94
C ASP A 266 -20.49 -13.81 5.99
N LEU A 267 -19.95 -14.91 6.53
CA LEU A 267 -19.50 -16.09 5.79
C LEU A 267 -20.59 -17.17 5.64
N ARG A 268 -21.82 -16.91 6.14
CA ARG A 268 -22.98 -17.83 6.11
C ARG A 268 -22.66 -19.23 6.66
N LEU A 269 -21.97 -19.29 7.79
CA LEU A 269 -21.54 -20.54 8.43
C LEU A 269 -22.68 -21.18 9.24
N ASP A 270 -22.85 -22.49 9.05
CA ASP A 270 -23.85 -23.29 9.77
C ASP A 270 -23.40 -23.66 11.20
N GLU A 271 -24.32 -24.20 12.00
CA GLU A 271 -24.07 -24.56 13.41
C GLU A 271 -22.98 -25.64 13.58
N SER A 272 -22.71 -26.47 12.57
CA SER A 272 -21.63 -27.47 12.62
C SER A 272 -20.26 -26.86 12.31
N GLN A 273 -20.21 -25.78 11.54
CA GLN A 273 -18.99 -25.04 11.20
C GLN A 273 -18.56 -24.06 12.31
N ARG A 274 -19.50 -23.47 13.05
CA ARG A 274 -19.21 -22.44 14.07
C ARG A 274 -18.24 -22.84 15.19
N PRO A 275 -18.24 -24.06 15.76
CA PRO A 275 -17.30 -24.44 16.82
C PRO A 275 -15.83 -24.31 16.41
N ALA A 276 -15.52 -24.55 15.12
CA ALA A 276 -14.17 -24.44 14.58
C ALA A 276 -13.64 -23.00 14.52
N MET A 277 -14.51 -21.99 14.61
CA MET A 277 -14.13 -20.57 14.56
C MET A 277 -13.44 -20.08 15.83
N GLY A 278 -13.67 -20.73 16.97
CA GLY A 278 -13.21 -20.24 18.28
C GLY A 278 -11.71 -19.99 18.31
N LEU A 279 -10.93 -21.00 17.91
CA LEU A 279 -9.47 -20.90 17.84
C LEU A 279 -8.99 -19.77 16.92
N VAL A 280 -9.69 -19.54 15.79
CA VAL A 280 -9.29 -18.51 14.82
C VAL A 280 -9.61 -17.10 15.32
N VAL A 281 -10.74 -16.92 16.01
CA VAL A 281 -11.09 -15.64 16.64
C VAL A 281 -10.16 -15.32 17.81
N ASP A 282 -9.82 -16.32 18.63
CA ASP A 282 -8.90 -16.14 19.75
C ASP A 282 -7.46 -15.85 19.28
N GLU A 283 -7.02 -16.47 18.17
CA GLU A 283 -5.74 -16.17 17.50
C GLU A 283 -5.74 -14.74 16.91
N PHE A 284 -6.79 -14.37 16.17
CA PHE A 284 -6.96 -12.99 15.65
C PHE A 284 -6.96 -11.94 16.77
N MET A 285 -7.68 -12.18 17.87
CA MET A 285 -7.70 -11.25 19.00
C MET A 285 -6.32 -11.11 19.66
N ARG A 286 -5.56 -12.20 19.75
CA ARG A 286 -4.17 -12.19 20.25
C ARG A 286 -3.26 -11.40 19.34
N ASP A 287 -3.35 -11.59 18.02
CA ASP A 287 -2.56 -10.86 17.03
C ASP A 287 -2.80 -9.35 17.08
N VAL A 288 -4.07 -8.93 17.14
CA VAL A 288 -4.42 -7.51 17.27
C VAL A 288 -3.96 -6.93 18.61
N GLN A 289 -4.00 -7.70 19.69
CA GLN A 289 -3.46 -7.24 20.98
C GLN A 289 -1.93 -7.12 20.94
N ALA A 290 -1.23 -8.10 20.38
CA ALA A 290 0.23 -8.06 20.22
C ALA A 290 0.69 -6.86 19.39
N ALA A 291 -0.06 -6.52 18.32
CA ALA A 291 0.18 -5.30 17.54
C ALA A 291 -0.01 -4.03 18.39
N LYS A 292 -1.08 -3.94 19.19
CA LYS A 292 -1.31 -2.81 20.11
C LYS A 292 -0.21 -2.67 21.16
N ASP A 293 0.25 -3.77 21.73
CA ASP A 293 1.32 -3.78 22.73
C ASP A 293 2.66 -3.34 22.12
N GLU A 294 2.97 -3.79 20.90
CA GLU A 294 4.13 -3.33 20.13
C GLU A 294 4.04 -1.83 19.78
N PHE A 295 2.87 -1.33 19.42
CA PHE A 295 2.67 0.11 19.19
C PHE A 295 2.89 0.92 20.47
N ALA A 296 2.34 0.49 21.61
CA ALA A 296 2.57 1.14 22.90
C ALA A 296 4.06 1.10 23.31
N ARG A 297 4.77 0.00 23.00
CA ARG A 297 6.22 -0.14 23.21
C ARG A 297 7.03 0.81 22.32
N ARG A 298 6.64 0.99 21.06
CA ARG A 298 7.24 1.96 20.13
C ARG A 298 7.00 3.39 20.60
N GLU A 299 5.77 3.75 20.92
CA GLU A 299 5.38 5.10 21.38
C GLU A 299 6.08 5.49 22.68
N SER A 300 6.15 4.57 23.66
CA SER A 300 6.92 4.79 24.90
C SER A 300 8.44 4.87 24.70
N SER A 301 8.96 4.33 23.58
CA SER A 301 10.36 4.49 23.16
C SER A 301 10.63 5.78 22.35
N GLY A 302 9.63 6.66 22.19
CA GLY A 302 9.71 7.85 21.36
C GLY A 302 9.65 7.58 19.85
N LEU A 303 9.40 6.34 19.44
CA LEU A 303 9.13 6.00 18.05
C LEU A 303 7.67 6.31 17.75
N LYS A 304 7.45 7.23 16.82
CA LYS A 304 6.13 7.56 16.25
C LYS A 304 5.53 6.27 15.62
N VAL A 305 4.21 6.03 15.76
CA VAL A 305 3.45 4.94 15.11
C VAL A 305 2.38 5.53 14.20
N THR A 306 2.39 5.18 12.90
CA THR A 306 1.39 5.72 11.94
C THR A 306 0.07 4.99 11.99
N GLU A 307 -0.99 5.65 11.52
CA GLU A 307 -2.25 4.97 11.20
C GLU A 307 -2.04 3.90 10.11
N ARG A 308 -1.12 4.13 9.15
CA ARG A 308 -0.71 3.12 8.17
C ARG A 308 -0.08 1.90 8.82
N ASP A 309 0.71 2.03 9.89
CA ASP A 309 1.28 0.91 10.66
C ASP A 309 0.16 0.12 11.33
N ARG A 310 -0.78 0.83 11.97
CA ARG A 310 -1.95 0.27 12.65
C ARG A 310 -2.84 -0.51 11.68
N LYS A 311 -3.13 0.07 10.51
CA LYS A 311 -3.89 -0.59 9.43
C LYS A 311 -3.15 -1.74 8.78
N THR A 312 -1.84 -1.63 8.56
CA THR A 312 -1.01 -2.73 8.04
C THR A 312 -1.12 -3.94 8.95
N ALA A 313 -0.89 -3.77 10.26
CA ALA A 313 -1.02 -4.86 11.22
C ALA A 313 -2.45 -5.43 11.32
N ALA A 314 -3.48 -4.58 11.23
CA ALA A 314 -4.88 -5.02 11.21
C ALA A 314 -5.22 -5.85 9.96
N LEU A 315 -4.79 -5.41 8.78
CA LEU A 315 -4.97 -6.14 7.52
C LEU A 315 -4.19 -7.46 7.54
N GLU A 316 -2.95 -7.48 8.02
CA GLU A 316 -2.16 -8.70 8.18
C GLU A 316 -2.83 -9.71 9.14
N ALA A 317 -3.37 -9.25 10.28
CA ALA A 317 -4.13 -10.09 11.20
C ALA A 317 -5.41 -10.66 10.54
N MET A 318 -6.12 -9.84 9.75
CA MET A 318 -7.29 -10.29 8.97
C MET A 318 -6.91 -11.29 7.88
N ILE A 319 -5.78 -11.12 7.19
CA ILE A 319 -5.27 -12.05 6.17
C ILE A 319 -4.89 -13.39 6.82
N ARG A 320 -4.25 -13.39 7.99
CA ARG A 320 -3.96 -14.61 8.75
C ARG A 320 -5.24 -15.31 9.20
N ALA A 321 -6.20 -14.58 9.78
CA ALA A 321 -7.50 -15.13 10.16
C ALA A 321 -8.27 -15.71 8.97
N GLN A 322 -8.28 -15.02 7.82
CA GLN A 322 -8.93 -15.46 6.58
C GLN A 322 -8.31 -16.77 6.07
N LYS A 323 -6.97 -16.87 6.01
CA LYS A 323 -6.26 -18.10 5.64
C LYS A 323 -6.57 -19.23 6.61
N LYS A 324 -6.56 -18.94 7.92
CA LYS A 324 -6.88 -19.90 8.97
C LYS A 324 -8.31 -20.42 8.90
N LEU A 325 -9.30 -19.57 8.57
CA LEU A 325 -10.69 -20.00 8.34
C LEU A 325 -10.79 -20.97 7.16
N ALA A 326 -10.07 -20.70 6.05
CA ALA A 326 -10.04 -21.58 4.88
C ALA A 326 -9.37 -22.94 5.16
N GLU A 327 -8.35 -22.98 6.03
CA GLU A 327 -7.70 -24.22 6.49
C GLU A 327 -8.57 -25.03 7.47
N THR A 328 -9.25 -24.34 8.39
CA THR A 328 -9.87 -24.96 9.57
C THR A 328 -11.33 -25.36 9.33
N ILE A 329 -12.03 -24.66 8.43
CA ILE A 329 -13.45 -24.88 8.16
C ILE A 329 -13.61 -25.46 6.76
N ARG A 330 -14.35 -26.56 6.64
CA ARG A 330 -14.79 -27.07 5.33
C ARG A 330 -15.88 -26.16 4.76
N LEU A 331 -15.48 -25.22 3.90
CA LEU A 331 -16.38 -24.27 3.24
C LEU A 331 -17.01 -24.88 1.99
N SER A 332 -18.24 -24.45 1.67
CA SER A 332 -18.81 -24.60 0.32
C SER A 332 -18.15 -23.64 -0.67
N GLU A 333 -18.38 -23.81 -1.97
CA GLU A 333 -17.87 -22.89 -3.00
C GLU A 333 -18.37 -21.45 -2.78
N GLU A 334 -19.65 -21.27 -2.43
CA GLU A 334 -20.22 -19.97 -2.09
C GLU A 334 -19.56 -19.34 -0.85
N GLN A 335 -19.30 -20.16 0.19
CA GLN A 335 -18.65 -19.69 1.42
C GLN A 335 -17.17 -19.37 1.19
N ALA A 336 -16.46 -20.15 0.38
CA ALA A 336 -15.07 -19.89 0.00
C ALA A 336 -14.96 -18.61 -0.85
N LYS A 337 -15.91 -18.37 -1.76
CA LYS A 337 -16.03 -17.10 -2.48
C LYS A 337 -16.34 -15.94 -1.53
N ALA A 338 -17.31 -16.08 -0.64
CA ALA A 338 -17.64 -15.06 0.36
C ALA A 338 -16.44 -14.74 1.27
N LEU A 339 -15.62 -15.74 1.60
CA LEU A 339 -14.37 -15.57 2.34
C LEU A 339 -13.32 -14.81 1.52
N LYS A 340 -13.14 -15.12 0.22
CA LYS A 340 -12.21 -14.40 -0.67
C LYS A 340 -12.62 -12.94 -0.88
N ASP A 341 -13.91 -12.70 -1.09
CA ASP A 341 -14.51 -11.36 -1.28
C ASP A 341 -14.69 -10.60 0.05
N TRP A 342 -14.33 -11.21 1.20
CA TRP A 342 -14.47 -10.59 2.52
C TRP A 342 -13.54 -9.39 2.68
N GLY A 343 -14.11 -8.29 3.18
CA GLY A 343 -13.45 -7.01 3.37
C GLY A 343 -14.08 -6.21 4.51
N THR A 344 -14.59 -6.89 5.53
CA THR A 344 -15.10 -6.26 6.75
C THR A 344 -13.93 -6.01 7.70
N GLU A 345 -13.60 -4.75 7.98
CA GLU A 345 -12.57 -4.41 8.95
C GLU A 345 -13.14 -4.44 10.37
N TYR A 346 -12.42 -5.10 11.28
CA TYR A 346 -12.83 -5.28 12.67
C TYR A 346 -11.91 -4.51 13.61
N SER A 347 -12.46 -3.48 14.27
CA SER A 347 -11.84 -2.88 15.44
C SER A 347 -12.46 -3.46 16.70
N PHE A 348 -11.67 -3.60 17.77
CA PHE A 348 -12.24 -3.91 19.07
C PHE A 348 -11.46 -3.28 20.22
N ASN A 349 -12.20 -2.91 21.27
CA ASN A 349 -11.67 -2.45 22.55
C ASN A 349 -12.13 -3.43 23.64
N ALA A 350 -11.32 -4.47 23.84
CA ALA A 350 -11.49 -5.37 24.98
C ALA A 350 -11.04 -4.65 26.26
N THR A 351 -11.97 -4.38 27.16
CA THR A 351 -11.64 -3.94 28.52
C THR A 351 -11.15 -5.13 29.31
N ASP A 352 -9.92 -5.05 29.80
CA ASP A 352 -9.35 -6.00 30.75
C ASP A 352 -10.11 -5.89 32.08
N PRO A 353 -10.78 -6.95 32.59
CA PRO A 353 -11.62 -6.87 33.78
C PRO A 353 -10.86 -6.61 35.10
N GLY A 354 -9.55 -6.37 35.04
CA GLY A 354 -8.67 -6.05 36.17
C GLY A 354 -8.13 -4.61 36.21
N LYS A 355 -8.71 -3.65 35.47
CA LYS A 355 -8.37 -2.22 35.54
C LYS A 355 -9.59 -1.33 35.77
#